data_AF-A0A1F2QCE9-F1
#
_entry.id   AF-A0A1F2QCE9-F1
#
_cell.length_a   1.000
_cell.length_b   1.000
_cell.length_c   1.000
_cell.angle_alpha   90.00
_cell.angle_beta   90.00
_cell.angle_gamma   90.00
#
_symmetry.space_group_name_H-M   'P 1'
#
loop_
_entity.id
_entity.type
_entity.pdbx_description
1 polymer ?
#
loop_
_entity_poly.entity_id
_entity_poly.type
_entity_poly.pdbx_seq_one_letter_code
_entity_poly.pdbx_strand_id
1 'polypeptide(L)'
;MSRHLASLRHAGLVEDVRDGTRVVYSLAPAATPQIRIIQVLVERGCACDEVLQADLKRLKRLLRKGECSLVSTTNRKERAA
;
A
#
# COMPACT_ATOMS: atom_id res chain seq x y z
N MET A 1 3.54 -4.03 14.78
CA MET A 1 3.33 -3.76 13.33
C MET A 1 4.64 -3.68 12.54
N SER A 2 5.69 -3.03 13.05
CA SER A 2 6.99 -2.88 12.36
C SER A 2 7.61 -4.19 11.87
N ARG A 3 7.56 -5.28 12.67
CA ARG A 3 8.14 -6.57 12.29
C ARG A 3 7.52 -7.18 11.03
N HIS A 4 6.20 -7.07 10.86
CA HIS A 4 5.53 -7.65 9.70
C HIS A 4 5.85 -6.86 8.43
N LEU A 5 5.91 -5.53 8.52
CA LEU A 5 6.32 -4.70 7.39
C LEU A 5 7.78 -4.93 7.01
N ALA A 6 8.65 -5.16 7.99
CA ALA A 6 10.03 -5.58 7.72
C ALA A 6 10.08 -6.93 7.00
N SER A 7 9.30 -7.93 7.43
CA SER A 7 9.21 -9.22 6.73
C SER A 7 8.69 -9.06 5.29
N LEU A 8 7.64 -8.26 5.07
CA LEU A 8 7.09 -8.00 3.75
C LEU A 8 8.08 -7.27 2.85
N ARG A 9 8.85 -6.33 3.41
CA ARG A 9 9.91 -5.61 2.69
C ARG A 9 11.02 -6.56 2.28
N HIS A 10 11.49 -7.42 3.20
CA HIS A 10 12.50 -8.42 2.89
C HIS A 10 12.03 -9.45 1.85
N ALA A 11 10.72 -9.74 1.81
CA ALA A 11 10.10 -10.57 0.79
C ALA A 11 9.85 -9.85 -0.55
N GLY A 12 10.17 -8.55 -0.67
CA GLY A 12 9.96 -7.75 -1.88
C GLY A 12 8.49 -7.42 -2.18
N LEU A 13 7.60 -7.54 -1.20
CA LEU A 13 6.17 -7.26 -1.36
C LEU A 13 5.80 -5.78 -1.14
N VAL A 14 6.63 -5.08 -0.37
CA VAL A 14 6.46 -3.65 -0.08
C VAL A 14 7.78 -2.91 -0.20
N GLU A 15 7.69 -1.64 -0.56
CA GLU A 15 8.78 -0.66 -0.56
C GLU A 15 8.56 0.31 0.59
N ASP A 16 9.64 0.86 1.13
CA ASP A 16 9.60 1.90 2.17
C ASP A 16 10.29 3.18 1.71
N VAL A 17 9.69 4.31 2.04
CA VAL A 17 10.25 5.66 1.84
C VAL A 17 10.27 6.36 3.19
N ARG A 18 11.43 6.89 3.57
CA ARG A 18 11.56 7.72 4.77
C ARG A 18 11.22 9.16 4.43
N ASP A 19 10.27 9.72 5.16
CA ASP A 19 9.89 11.13 5.09
C ASP A 19 10.03 11.75 6.49
N GLY A 20 11.18 12.39 6.72
CA GLY A 20 11.59 12.87 8.04
C GLY A 20 11.64 11.74 9.08
N THR A 21 10.83 11.86 10.14
CA THR A 21 10.72 10.86 11.22
C THR A 21 9.73 9.73 10.91
N ARG A 22 9.04 9.79 9.76
CA ARG A 22 8.02 8.82 9.37
C ARG A 22 8.56 7.87 8.31
N VAL A 23 8.08 6.63 8.33
CA VAL A 23 8.32 5.65 7.27
C VAL A 23 6.99 5.37 6.59
N VAL A 24 6.94 5.62 5.30
CA VAL A 24 5.78 5.35 4.45
C VAL A 24 6.05 4.05 3.70
N TYR A 25 5.08 3.13 3.72
CA TYR A 25 5.16 1.88 2.99
C TYR A 25 4.19 1.90 1.81
N SER A 26 4.62 1.36 0.69
CA SER A 26 3.76 1.13 -0.49
C SER A 26 3.92 -0.31 -0.97
N LEU A 27 2.91 -0.84 -1.64
CA LEU A 27 3.08 -2.11 -2.36
C LEU A 27 4.19 -1.97 -3.40
N ALA A 28 5.04 -2.98 -3.49
CA ALA A 28 6.03 -3.04 -4.56
C ALA A 28 5.33 -3.06 -5.92
N PRO A 29 5.92 -2.44 -6.97
CA PRO A 29 5.42 -2.58 -8.32
C PRO A 29 5.24 -4.05 -8.70
N ALA A 30 4.30 -4.36 -9.57
CA ALA A 30 4.10 -5.70 -10.14
C ALA A 30 5.22 -6.09 -11.14
N ALA A 31 6.48 -5.88 -10.73
CA ALA A 31 7.68 -6.01 -11.53
C ALA A 31 8.00 -7.48 -11.85
N THR A 32 7.59 -8.40 -10.99
CA THR A 32 7.74 -9.85 -11.22
C THR A 32 6.38 -10.54 -11.37
N PRO A 33 6.30 -11.64 -12.14
CA PRO A 33 5.08 -12.44 -12.26
C PRO A 33 4.55 -12.94 -10.91
N GLN A 34 5.45 -13.28 -9.98
CA GLN A 34 5.08 -13.78 -8.65
C GLN A 34 4.37 -12.71 -7.82
N ILE A 35 4.90 -11.48 -7.81
CA ILE A 35 4.27 -10.34 -7.11
C ILE A 35 2.91 -10.04 -7.73
N ARG A 36 2.79 -10.10 -9.06
CA ARG A 36 1.52 -9.90 -9.76
C ARG A 36 0.47 -10.94 -9.35
N ILE A 37 0.86 -12.21 -9.25
CA ILE A 37 -0.06 -13.28 -8.82
C ILE A 37 -0.55 -13.02 -7.40
N ILE A 38 0.35 -12.63 -6.49
CA ILE A 38 -0.01 -12.33 -5.10
C ILE A 38 -0.99 -11.15 -5.05
N GLN A 39 -0.74 -10.08 -5.80
CA GLN A 39 -1.64 -8.93 -5.88
C GLN A 39 -3.04 -9.33 -6.36
N VAL A 40 -3.14 -10.10 -7.45
CA VAL A 40 -4.43 -10.61 -7.96
C VAL A 40 -5.14 -11.48 -6.92
N LEU A 41 -4.40 -12.32 -6.20
CA LEU A 41 -4.96 -13.19 -5.17
C LEU A 41 -5.51 -12.38 -3.99
N VAL A 42 -4.79 -11.35 -3.54
CA VAL A 42 -5.27 -10.44 -2.49
C VAL A 42 -6.50 -9.67 -2.96
N GLU A 43 -6.47 -9.10 -4.17
CA GLU A 43 -7.60 -8.34 -4.72
C GLU A 43 -8.88 -9.19 -4.83
N ARG A 44 -8.76 -10.43 -5.32
CA ARG A 44 -9.90 -11.32 -5.49
C ARG A 44 -10.33 -11.99 -4.19
N GLY A 45 -9.37 -12.44 -3.39
CA GLY A 45 -9.61 -13.19 -2.15
C GLY A 45 -10.20 -12.31 -1.05
N CYS A 46 -9.82 -11.03 -1.00
CA CYS A 46 -10.33 -10.11 -0.01
C CYS A 46 -11.55 -9.31 -0.51
N ALA A 47 -12.00 -9.49 -1.75
CA ALA A 47 -13.11 -8.72 -2.31
C ALA A 47 -14.40 -8.81 -1.46
N CYS A 48 -14.64 -9.97 -0.85
CA CYS A 48 -15.83 -10.23 -0.01
C CYS A 48 -15.55 -10.13 1.49
N ASP A 49 -14.36 -9.72 1.91
CA ASP A 49 -14.03 -9.61 3.33
C ASP A 49 -14.80 -8.44 3.97
N GLU A 50 -15.65 -8.76 4.95
CA GLU A 50 -16.56 -7.77 5.56
C GLU A 50 -15.80 -6.64 6.27
N VAL A 51 -14.67 -6.97 6.91
CA VAL A 51 -13.84 -6.01 7.64
C VAL A 51 -13.21 -5.04 6.64
N LEU A 52 -12.62 -5.55 5.57
CA LEU A 52 -12.04 -4.73 4.50
C LEU A 52 -13.10 -3.82 3.87
N GLN A 53 -14.30 -4.33 3.58
CA GLN A 53 -15.37 -3.51 3.01
C GLN A 53 -15.84 -2.40 3.96
N ALA A 54 -15.97 -2.70 5.26
CA ALA A 54 -16.31 -1.72 6.28
C ALA A 54 -15.23 -0.63 6.38
N ASP A 55 -13.96 -1.02 6.36
CA ASP A 55 -12.82 -0.10 6.41
C ASP A 55 -12.74 0.77 5.15
N LEU A 56 -12.96 0.22 3.96
CA LEU A 56 -13.04 0.99 2.71
C LEU A 56 -14.19 2.00 2.74
N LYS A 57 -15.36 1.63 3.26
CA LYS A 57 -16.50 2.54 3.43
C LYS A 57 -16.17 3.67 4.42
N ARG A 58 -15.50 3.35 5.52
CA ARG A 58 -15.01 4.33 6.50
C ARG A 58 -14.00 5.28 5.86
N LEU A 59 -12.99 4.76 5.15
CA LEU A 59 -11.97 5.55 4.47
C LEU A 59 -12.58 6.53 3.46
N LYS A 60 -13.51 6.06 2.61
CA LYS A 60 -14.23 6.93 1.65
C LYS A 60 -14.97 8.07 2.34
N ARG A 61 -15.54 7.85 3.53
CA ARG A 61 -16.20 8.89 4.32
C ARG A 61 -15.20 9.93 4.85
N LEU A 62 -14.06 9.47 5.36
CA LEU A 62 -13.00 10.35 5.87
C LEU A 62 -12.40 11.22 4.75
N LEU A 63 -12.16 10.64 3.58
CA LEU A 63 -11.71 11.36 2.39
C LEU A 63 -12.70 12.47 1.99
N ARG A 64 -14.02 12.17 1.96
CA ARG A 64 -15.06 13.17 1.64
C ARG A 64 -15.15 14.31 2.64
N LYS A 65 -14.86 14.05 3.91
CA LYS A 65 -14.87 15.06 4.98
C LYS A 65 -13.59 15.91 5.02
N GLY A 66 -12.56 15.54 4.25
CA GLY A 66 -11.24 16.18 4.33
C GLY A 66 -10.42 15.79 5.57
N GLU A 67 -10.89 14.80 6.35
CA GLU A 67 -10.17 14.26 7.51
C GLU A 67 -9.02 13.32 7.10
N CYS A 68 -9.01 12.91 5.83
CA CYS A 68 -7.95 12.11 5.23
C CYS A 68 -7.70 12.61 3.79
N SER A 69 -6.45 12.51 3.34
CA SER A 69 -6.04 12.93 1.99
C SER A 69 -5.27 11.81 1.31
N LEU A 70 -5.52 11.60 0.03
CA LEU A 70 -4.66 10.75 -0.79
C LEU A 70 -3.35 11.49 -1.05
N VAL A 71 -2.24 10.94 -0.56
CA VAL A 71 -0.91 11.42 -0.95
C VAL A 71 -0.62 10.82 -2.31
N SER A 72 -0.63 11.66 -3.35
CA SER A 72 -0.23 11.23 -4.68
C SER A 72 1.26 10.91 -4.67
N THR A 73 1.62 9.65 -4.89
CA THR A 73 3.00 9.22 -5.09
C THR A 73 3.46 9.64 -6.49
N THR A 74 3.44 10.94 -6.78
CA THR A 74 3.78 11.49 -8.11
C THR A 74 5.29 11.70 -8.28
N ASN A 75 6.09 11.49 -7.23
CA ASN A 75 7.53 11.78 -7.27
C ASN A 75 8.39 10.52 -7.58
N ARG A 76 7.93 9.67 -8.50
CA ARG A 76 8.55 8.36 -8.80
C ARG A 76 9.61 8.40 -9.90
N LYS A 77 9.98 9.56 -10.45
CA LYS A 77 10.82 9.66 -11.68
C LYS A 77 12.11 10.49 -11.63
N GLU A 78 12.44 11.20 -10.55
CA GLU A 78 13.55 12.18 -10.59
C GLU A 78 14.85 11.81 -9.83
N ARG A 79 14.99 10.60 -9.26
CA ARG A 79 16.22 10.23 -8.52
C ARG A 79 16.93 8.99 -9.06
N ALA A 80 16.91 8.81 -10.37
CA ALA A 80 17.76 7.84 -11.09
C ALA A 80 18.56 8.56 -12.19
N ALA A 81 19.15 9.70 -11.85
CA ALA A 81 20.17 10.40 -12.64
C ALA A 81 21.47 10.43 -11.84
#